data_AF-A0A183DTV2-F1
#
_entry.id   AF-A0A183DTV2-F1
#
_cell.length_a   1.000
_cell.length_b   1.000
_cell.length_c   1.000
_cell.angle_alpha   90.00
_cell.angle_beta   90.00
_cell.angle_gamma   90.00
#
_symmetry.space_group_name_H-M   'P 1'
#
loop_
_entity.id
_entity.type
_entity.pdbx_description
1 polymer ?
#
loop_
_entity_poly.entity_id
_entity_poly.type
_entity_poly.pdbx_seq_one_letter_code
_entity_poly.pdbx_strand_id
1 'polypeptide(L)'
;MNIVLDPKLSCEEELRFSRLNSFDFVDFWSKKGEPSDADKALLYKGIRILDNELVKAKEASEKDVTRIYTLYLKIGHISLLARDFPRGFTLGLIVYSCVIGFHFSALSAYQKAYNLNRDAFWSEPASYFGLGMPLIQLTVFLSSELTVFA
;
A
#
# COMPACT_ATOMS: atom_id res chain seq x y z
N MET A 1 15.28 24.39 12.83
CA MET A 1 14.43 24.25 11.63
C MET A 1 14.84 22.94 10.96
N ASN A 2 14.11 21.85 11.23
CA ASN A 2 14.41 20.56 10.59
C ASN A 2 13.90 20.64 9.16
N ILE A 3 14.81 20.78 8.20
CA ILE A 3 14.48 20.64 6.78
C ILE A 3 14.24 19.15 6.57
N VAL A 4 12.99 18.72 6.72
CA VAL A 4 12.57 17.39 6.27
C VAL A 4 12.66 17.46 4.75
N LEU A 5 13.77 16.98 4.19
CA LEU A 5 13.92 16.85 2.75
C LEU A 5 12.84 15.87 2.27
N ASP A 6 11.91 16.36 1.45
CA ASP A 6 10.92 15.51 0.80
C ASP A 6 11.66 14.36 0.10
N PRO A 7 11.27 13.09 0.35
CA PRO A 7 11.90 11.96 -0.31
C PRO A 7 11.72 12.11 -1.82
N LYS A 8 12.80 11.91 -2.57
CA LYS A 8 12.78 11.89 -4.03
C LYS A 8 13.24 10.54 -4.53
N LEU A 9 12.56 10.07 -5.57
CA LEU A 9 13.01 8.93 -6.34
C LEU A 9 14.04 9.41 -7.37
N SER A 10 15.06 8.58 -7.63
CA SER A 10 15.89 8.72 -8.81
C SER A 10 15.08 8.39 -10.07
N CYS A 11 15.58 8.81 -11.25
CA CYS A 11 14.88 8.56 -12.52
C CYS A 11 14.60 7.07 -12.77
N GLU A 12 15.53 6.19 -12.38
CA GLU A 12 15.33 4.74 -12.46
C GLU A 12 14.27 4.23 -11.46
N GLU A 13 14.31 4.72 -10.22
CA GLU A 13 13.32 4.40 -9.19
C GLU A 13 11.91 4.86 -9.61
N GLU A 14 11.76 6.04 -10.22
CA GLU A 14 10.48 6.55 -10.74
C GLU A 14 9.92 5.64 -11.82
N LEU A 15 10.76 5.26 -12.78
CA LEU A 15 10.36 4.42 -13.91
C LEU A 15 9.91 3.05 -13.42
N ARG A 16 10.64 2.48 -12.46
CA ARG A 16 10.26 1.23 -11.80
C ARG A 16 8.98 1.37 -10.98
N PHE A 17 8.89 2.39 -10.14
CA PHE A 17 7.75 2.64 -9.25
C PHE A 17 6.45 2.86 -10.01
N SER A 18 6.50 3.56 -11.15
CA SER A 18 5.34 3.82 -12.00
C SER A 18 4.65 2.53 -12.47
N ARG A 19 5.43 1.46 -12.69
CA ARG A 19 4.94 0.16 -13.20
C ARG A 19 4.37 -0.75 -12.10
N LEU A 20 4.77 -0.54 -10.85
CA LEU A 20 4.34 -1.37 -9.73
C LEU A 20 2.82 -1.31 -9.53
N ASN A 21 2.19 -2.47 -9.44
CA ASN A 21 0.79 -2.64 -9.12
C ASN A 21 0.60 -3.87 -8.23
N SER A 22 -0.63 -4.20 -7.88
CA SER A 22 -0.87 -5.31 -6.96
C SER A 22 -0.51 -6.69 -7.49
N PHE A 23 -0.39 -6.91 -8.80
CA PHE A 23 0.04 -8.21 -9.33
C PHE A 23 1.50 -8.52 -9.03
N ASP A 24 2.34 -7.50 -8.86
CA ASP A 24 3.74 -7.67 -8.44
C ASP A 24 3.83 -8.30 -7.03
N PHE A 25 2.73 -8.38 -6.28
CA PHE A 25 2.69 -9.03 -4.97
C PHE A 25 3.22 -10.46 -5.01
N VAL A 26 2.89 -11.21 -6.06
CA VAL A 26 3.37 -12.59 -6.23
C VAL A 26 4.89 -12.60 -6.43
N ASP A 27 5.42 -11.67 -7.23
CA ASP A 27 6.87 -11.61 -7.46
C ASP A 27 7.64 -11.17 -6.21
N PHE A 28 7.06 -10.26 -5.42
CA PHE A 28 7.64 -9.77 -4.16
C PHE A 28 7.59 -10.80 -3.03
N TRP A 29 6.57 -11.68 -3.00
CA TRP A 29 6.28 -12.49 -1.82
C TRP A 29 6.05 -14.00 -2.07
N SER A 30 5.97 -14.48 -3.31
CA SER A 30 5.79 -15.91 -3.62
C SER A 30 7.10 -16.67 -3.74
N LYS A 31 8.23 -16.00 -4.02
CA LYS A 31 9.55 -16.60 -3.86
C LYS A 31 9.87 -16.61 -2.36
N LYS A 32 10.44 -17.70 -1.84
CA LYS A 32 10.77 -17.93 -0.41
C LYS A 32 11.70 -16.88 0.26
N GLY A 33 11.97 -15.73 -0.37
CA GLY A 33 12.79 -14.65 0.17
C GLY A 33 11.95 -13.39 0.38
N GLU A 34 12.30 -12.64 1.42
CA GLU A 34 11.79 -11.28 1.59
C GLU A 34 12.23 -10.37 0.44
N PRO A 35 11.46 -9.32 0.09
CA PRO A 35 11.90 -8.26 -0.81
C PRO A 35 13.28 -7.71 -0.41
N SER A 36 14.10 -7.31 -1.39
CA SER A 36 15.42 -6.74 -1.09
C SER A 36 15.28 -5.41 -0.35
N ASP A 37 16.27 -5.03 0.46
CA ASP A 37 16.24 -3.73 1.19
C ASP A 37 16.04 -2.52 0.25
N ALA A 38 16.54 -2.61 -0.99
CA ALA A 38 16.29 -1.61 -2.03
C ALA A 38 14.80 -1.53 -2.41
N ASP A 39 14.13 -2.67 -2.51
CA ASP A 39 12.68 -2.73 -2.77
C ASP A 39 11.88 -2.18 -1.59
N LYS A 40 12.27 -2.54 -0.36
CA LYS A 40 11.67 -1.98 0.86
C LYS A 40 11.80 -0.46 0.86
N ALA A 41 13.00 0.05 0.61
CA ALA A 41 13.28 1.49 0.56
C ALA A 41 12.48 2.20 -0.54
N LEU A 42 12.38 1.60 -1.73
CA LEU A 42 11.59 2.13 -2.85
C LEU A 42 10.12 2.29 -2.47
N LEU A 43 9.52 1.25 -1.89
CA LEU A 43 8.11 1.25 -1.48
C LEU A 43 7.85 2.28 -0.37
N TYR A 44 8.72 2.37 0.64
CA TYR A 44 8.57 3.37 1.72
C TYR A 44 8.72 4.81 1.23
N LYS A 45 9.70 5.09 0.36
CA LYS A 45 9.83 6.41 -0.28
C LYS A 45 8.59 6.73 -1.09
N GLY A 46 8.12 5.77 -1.88
CA GLY A 46 6.95 5.91 -2.73
C GLY A 46 5.67 6.23 -1.97
N ILE A 47 5.40 5.54 -0.85
CA ILE A 47 4.24 5.83 0.00
C ILE A 47 4.30 7.27 0.52
N ARG A 48 5.45 7.73 1.00
CA ARG A 48 5.62 9.10 1.50
C ARG A 48 5.38 10.15 0.42
N ILE A 49 5.85 9.90 -0.81
CA ILE A 49 5.62 10.79 -1.95
C ILE A 49 4.13 10.85 -2.28
N LEU A 50 3.47 9.69 -2.39
CA LEU A 50 2.04 9.62 -2.69
C LEU A 50 1.17 10.29 -1.62
N ASP A 51 1.51 10.11 -0.33
CA ASP A 51 0.81 10.78 0.78
C ASP A 51 0.98 12.30 0.69
N ASN A 52 2.19 12.79 0.42
CA ASN A 52 2.45 14.22 0.24
C ASN A 52 1.71 14.79 -0.98
N GLU A 53 1.67 14.06 -2.09
CA GLU A 53 0.91 14.44 -3.29
C GLU A 53 -0.59 14.48 -3.02
N LEU A 54 -1.11 13.51 -2.27
CA LEU A 54 -2.52 13.47 -1.87
C LEU A 54 -2.90 14.63 -0.95
N VAL A 55 -2.03 14.99 0.00
CA VAL A 55 -2.22 16.18 0.85
C VAL A 55 -2.26 17.44 -0.01
N LYS A 56 -1.28 17.62 -0.90
CA LYS A 56 -1.22 18.78 -1.82
C LYS A 56 -2.45 18.86 -2.72
N ALA A 57 -2.90 17.73 -3.28
CA ALA A 57 -4.10 17.68 -4.12
C ALA A 57 -5.37 18.09 -3.36
N LYS A 58 -5.49 17.66 -2.10
CA LYS A 58 -6.62 18.06 -1.23
C LYS A 58 -6.57 19.52 -0.82
N GLU A 59 -5.41 20.02 -0.44
CA GLU A 59 -5.20 21.42 -0.02
C GLU A 59 -5.39 22.40 -1.17
N ALA A 60 -5.00 22.01 -2.39
CA ALA A 60 -5.22 22.80 -3.60
C ALA A 60 -6.72 22.92 -3.99
N SER A 61 -7.64 22.34 -3.22
CA SER A 61 -9.06 22.17 -3.58
C SER A 61 -9.23 21.57 -4.98
N GLU A 62 -8.32 20.68 -5.36
CA GLU A 62 -8.23 20.18 -6.72
C GLU A 62 -9.54 19.44 -7.05
N LYS A 63 -10.32 20.02 -7.97
CA LYS A 63 -11.57 19.42 -8.48
C LYS A 63 -11.31 18.20 -9.37
N ASP A 64 -10.05 17.87 -9.62
CA ASP A 64 -9.65 16.71 -10.39
C ASP A 64 -9.80 15.43 -9.56
N VAL A 65 -11.06 14.99 -9.48
CA VAL A 65 -11.45 13.72 -8.85
C VAL A 65 -10.68 12.54 -9.46
N THR A 66 -10.32 12.63 -10.75
CA THR A 66 -9.55 11.60 -11.44
C THR A 66 -8.12 11.51 -10.90
N ARG A 67 -7.47 12.63 -10.65
CA ARG A 67 -6.13 12.65 -10.02
C ARG A 67 -6.15 12.11 -8.59
N ILE A 68 -7.15 12.50 -7.79
CA ILE A 68 -7.29 11.98 -6.42
C ILE A 68 -7.57 10.47 -6.44
N TYR A 69 -8.40 10.02 -7.38
CA TYR A 69 -8.67 8.60 -7.61
C TYR A 69 -7.39 7.81 -7.94
N THR A 70 -6.57 8.27 -8.90
CA THR A 70 -5.34 7.57 -9.28
C THR A 70 -4.32 7.52 -8.15
N LEU A 71 -4.23 8.60 -7.35
CA LEU A 71 -3.39 8.62 -6.14
C LEU A 71 -3.86 7.58 -5.12
N TYR A 72 -5.15 7.53 -4.80
CA TYR A 72 -5.68 6.52 -3.87
C TYR A 72 -5.46 5.10 -4.36
N LEU A 73 -5.67 4.87 -5.66
CA LEU A 73 -5.47 3.55 -6.24
C LEU A 73 -4.00 3.12 -6.15
N LYS A 74 -3.08 4.02 -6.50
CA LYS A 74 -1.64 3.77 -6.40
C LYS A 74 -1.20 3.54 -4.95
N ILE A 75 -1.72 4.31 -3.99
CA ILE A 75 -1.46 4.09 -2.56
C ILE A 75 -1.90 2.68 -2.15
N GLY A 76 -3.10 2.23 -2.58
CA GLY A 76 -3.57 0.87 -2.33
C GLY A 76 -2.61 -0.20 -2.86
N HIS A 77 -2.16 -0.05 -4.11
CA HIS A 77 -1.21 -1.00 -4.73
C HIS A 77 0.11 -1.07 -3.97
N ILE A 78 0.73 0.08 -3.71
CA ILE A 78 2.04 0.14 -3.05
C ILE A 78 1.95 -0.31 -1.60
N SER A 79 0.87 0.03 -0.89
CA SER A 79 0.64 -0.40 0.49
C SER A 79 0.48 -1.92 0.60
N LEU A 80 -0.14 -2.56 -0.40
CA LEU A 80 -0.19 -4.02 -0.47
C LEU A 80 1.20 -4.62 -0.68
N LEU A 81 2.00 -4.08 -1.60
CA LEU A 81 3.35 -4.58 -1.88
C LEU A 81 4.28 -4.41 -0.69
N ALA A 82 4.14 -3.29 0.03
CA ALA A 82 4.95 -2.94 1.19
C ALA A 82 4.69 -3.84 2.40
N ARG A 83 3.64 -4.69 2.36
CA ARG A 83 3.24 -5.72 3.34
C ARG A 83 4.18 -5.69 4.53
N ASP A 84 3.77 -4.95 5.55
CA ASP A 84 4.52 -4.61 6.77
C ASP A 84 5.88 -5.32 6.82
N PHE A 85 6.98 -4.62 6.54
CA PHE A 85 8.29 -5.13 6.91
C PHE A 85 8.40 -4.94 8.42
N PRO A 86 8.20 -5.96 9.27
CA PRO A 86 8.56 -5.81 10.66
C PRO A 86 10.06 -5.55 10.66
N ARG A 87 10.46 -4.31 10.91
CA ARG A 87 11.82 -4.05 11.39
C ARG A 87 11.93 -4.84 12.68
N GLY A 88 12.62 -5.98 12.63
CA GLY A 88 13.11 -6.75 13.77
C GLY A 88 12.16 -6.84 14.97
N PHE A 89 11.47 -7.97 15.10
CA PHE A 89 11.17 -8.65 16.36
C PHE A 89 11.37 -7.81 17.66
N THR A 90 10.33 -7.16 18.20
CA THR A 90 10.11 -7.06 19.66
C THR A 90 8.67 -6.61 19.96
N LEU A 91 7.98 -7.38 20.83
CA LEU A 91 6.60 -7.21 21.32
C LEU A 91 5.48 -7.52 20.31
N GLY A 92 4.90 -8.72 20.44
CA GLY A 92 3.78 -9.21 19.63
C GLY A 92 2.65 -8.21 19.45
N LEU A 93 2.26 -7.46 20.48
CA LEU A 93 1.18 -6.44 20.43
C LEU A 93 1.45 -5.27 19.47
N ILE A 94 2.70 -4.87 19.24
CA ILE A 94 3.03 -3.77 18.31
C ILE A 94 2.95 -4.27 16.86
N VAL A 95 3.35 -5.52 16.62
CA VAL A 95 3.23 -6.17 15.31
C VAL A 95 1.74 -6.36 14.94
N TYR A 96 0.87 -6.74 15.88
CA TYR A 96 -0.59 -6.80 15.62
C TYR A 96 -1.12 -5.44 15.13
N SER A 97 -0.73 -4.34 15.78
CA SER A 97 -1.19 -3.00 15.41
C SER A 97 -0.62 -2.51 14.07
N CYS A 98 0.65 -2.81 13.77
CA CYS A 98 1.29 -2.41 12.51
C CYS A 98 0.77 -3.23 11.31
N VAL A 99 0.63 -4.55 11.45
CA VAL A 99 0.16 -5.43 10.38
C VAL A 99 -1.28 -5.09 10.03
N ILE A 100 -2.16 -4.98 11.04
CA ILE A 100 -3.55 -4.55 10.86
C ILE A 100 -3.58 -3.12 10.29
N GLY A 101 -2.73 -2.21 10.77
CA GLY A 101 -2.67 -0.82 10.32
C GLY A 101 -2.37 -0.66 8.82
N PHE A 102 -1.43 -1.43 8.27
CA PHE A 102 -1.09 -1.36 6.84
C PHE A 102 -2.10 -2.06 5.94
N HIS A 103 -2.64 -3.22 6.34
CA HIS A 103 -3.75 -3.85 5.63
C HIS A 103 -4.98 -2.94 5.61
N PHE A 104 -5.26 -2.28 6.72
CA PHE A 104 -6.33 -1.30 6.82
C PHE A 104 -6.04 -0.04 6.00
N SER A 105 -4.78 0.39 5.90
CA SER A 105 -4.38 1.50 5.01
C SER A 105 -4.64 1.16 3.54
N ALA A 106 -4.17 0.00 3.07
CA ALA A 106 -4.41 -0.48 1.71
C ALA A 106 -5.92 -0.59 1.42
N LEU A 107 -6.68 -1.24 2.32
CA LEU A 107 -8.12 -1.38 2.20
C LEU A 107 -8.84 -0.01 2.18
N SER A 108 -8.44 0.91 3.05
CA SER A 108 -9.03 2.25 3.12
C SER A 108 -8.73 3.08 1.87
N ALA A 109 -7.55 2.91 1.28
CA ALA A 109 -7.16 3.58 0.05
C ALA A 109 -7.96 3.03 -1.14
N TYR A 110 -8.09 1.70 -1.26
CA TYR A 110 -8.97 1.09 -2.26
C TYR A 110 -10.43 1.47 -2.07
N GLN A 111 -10.95 1.51 -0.84
CA GLN A 111 -12.31 1.92 -0.56
C GLN A 111 -12.55 3.38 -0.97
N LYS A 112 -11.57 4.27 -0.73
CA LYS A 112 -11.65 5.67 -1.16
C LYS A 112 -11.58 5.79 -2.68
N ALA A 113 -10.71 5.04 -3.36
CA ALA A 113 -10.67 4.99 -4.81
C ALA A 113 -12.00 4.49 -5.39
N TYR A 114 -12.54 3.39 -4.86
CA TYR A 114 -13.82 2.82 -5.24
C TYR A 114 -14.98 3.83 -5.09
N ASN A 115 -15.02 4.56 -3.97
CA ASN A 115 -16.05 5.57 -3.71
C ASN A 115 -15.96 6.77 -4.66
N LEU A 116 -14.77 7.07 -5.21
CA LEU A 116 -14.56 8.19 -6.13
C LEU A 116 -14.93 7.82 -7.57
N ASN A 117 -14.56 6.63 -8.03
CA ASN A 117 -14.87 6.18 -9.39
C ASN A 117 -15.04 4.66 -9.46
N ARG A 118 -16.29 4.21 -9.30
CA ARG A 118 -16.64 2.79 -9.28
C ARG A 118 -16.37 2.09 -10.61
N ASP A 119 -16.73 2.73 -11.72
CA ASP A 119 -16.65 2.08 -13.05
C ASP A 119 -15.19 1.92 -13.50
N ALA A 120 -14.35 2.91 -13.24
CA ALA A 120 -12.92 2.82 -13.51
C ALA A 120 -12.19 1.86 -12.55
N PHE A 121 -12.66 1.74 -11.30
CA PHE A 121 -12.06 0.81 -10.34
C PHE A 121 -12.17 -0.64 -10.81
N TRP A 122 -13.31 -1.00 -11.38
CA TRP A 122 -13.55 -2.35 -11.91
C TRP A 122 -12.99 -2.57 -13.31
N SER A 123 -12.55 -1.53 -14.02
CA SER A 123 -11.91 -1.73 -15.32
C SER A 123 -10.46 -2.21 -15.19
N GLU A 124 -9.84 -2.06 -14.02
CA GLU A 124 -8.46 -2.47 -13.76
C GLU A 124 -8.39 -3.80 -13.00
N PRO A 125 -7.90 -4.89 -13.63
CA PRO A 125 -7.80 -6.22 -13.00
C PRO A 125 -6.95 -6.23 -11.72
N ALA A 126 -5.92 -5.38 -11.66
CA ALA A 126 -5.04 -5.28 -10.50
C ALA A 126 -5.79 -4.77 -9.26
N SER A 127 -6.85 -3.99 -9.42
CA SER A 127 -7.67 -3.46 -8.32
C SER A 127 -8.49 -4.56 -7.64
N TYR A 128 -8.97 -5.56 -8.40
CA TYR A 128 -9.64 -6.74 -7.83
C TYR A 128 -8.71 -7.54 -6.92
N PHE A 129 -7.52 -7.85 -7.44
CA PHE A 129 -6.50 -8.56 -6.69
C PHE A 129 -6.03 -7.73 -5.49
N GLY A 130 -5.84 -6.44 -5.70
CA GLY A 130 -5.44 -5.47 -4.69
C GLY A 130 -6.41 -5.34 -3.51
N LEU A 131 -7.72 -5.36 -3.77
CA LEU A 131 -8.76 -5.31 -2.73
C LEU A 131 -8.97 -6.68 -2.06
N GLY A 132 -8.95 -7.76 -2.83
CA GLY A 132 -9.20 -9.11 -2.35
C GLY A 132 -8.08 -9.65 -1.46
N MET A 133 -6.82 -9.36 -1.79
CA MET A 133 -5.67 -9.91 -1.06
C MET A 133 -5.58 -9.46 0.42
N PRO A 134 -5.72 -8.17 0.77
CA PRO A 134 -5.77 -7.72 2.16
C PRO A 134 -6.91 -8.36 2.95
N LEU A 135 -8.10 -8.53 2.32
CA LEU A 135 -9.26 -9.14 2.96
C LEU A 135 -9.02 -10.62 3.26
N ILE A 136 -8.51 -11.38 2.28
CA ILE A 136 -8.17 -12.80 2.47
C ILE A 136 -7.10 -12.95 3.56
N GLN A 137 -6.06 -12.12 3.54
CA GLN A 137 -5.02 -12.16 4.57
C GLN A 137 -5.57 -11.85 5.97
N LEU A 138 -6.46 -10.86 6.10
CA LEU A 138 -7.11 -10.53 7.36
C LEU A 138 -8.03 -11.66 7.84
N THR A 139 -8.81 -12.27 6.94
CA THR A 139 -9.69 -13.40 7.28
C THR A 139 -8.88 -14.63 7.74
N VAL A 140 -7.84 -15.01 6.99
CA VAL A 140 -6.96 -16.14 7.35
C VAL A 140 -6.32 -15.91 8.71
N PHE A 141 -5.85 -14.68 8.97
CA PHE A 141 -5.26 -14.30 10.24
C PHE A 141 -6.24 -14.44 11.42
N LEU A 142 -7.45 -13.88 11.29
CA LEU A 142 -8.50 -13.99 12.30
C LEU A 142 -8.90 -15.46 12.55
N SER A 143 -8.97 -16.28 11.50
CA SER A 143 -9.28 -17.71 11.63
C SER A 143 -8.17 -18.51 12.33
N SER A 144 -6.89 -18.19 12.10
CA SER A 144 -5.78 -18.87 12.77
C SER A 144 -5.72 -18.57 14.28
N GLU A 145 -6.01 -17.33 14.68
CA GLU A 145 -6.01 -16.91 16.09
C GLU A 145 -7.17 -17.54 16.88
N LEU A 146 -8.38 -17.62 16.28
CA LEU A 146 -9.53 -18.29 16.90
C LEU A 146 -9.32 -19.79 17.15
N THR A 147 -8.43 -20.43 16.41
CA THR A 147 -8.09 -21.86 16.58
C THR A 147 -7.07 -22.09 17.71
N VAL A 148 -6.33 -21.06 18.11
CA VAL A 148 -5.32 -21.12 19.19
C VAL A 148 -5.95 -20.86 20.57
N PHE A 149 -7.15 -20.28 20.61
CA PHE A 149 -7.89 -19.96 21.84
C PHE A 149 -9.16 -20.81 22.08
N ALA A 150 -9.40 -21.83 21.26
CA ALA A 150 -10.49 -22.81 21.41
C ALA A 150 -9.94 -24.17 21.89
#